data_AF-A0AA37XLB6-F1
#
_entry.id   AF-A0AA37XLB6-F1
#
_cell.length_a   1.000
_cell.length_b   1.000
_cell.length_c   1.000
_cell.angle_alpha   90.00
_cell.angle_beta   90.00
_cell.angle_gamma   90.00
#
_symmetry.space_group_name_H-M   'P 1'
#
loop_
_entity.id
_entity.type
_entity.pdbx_description
1 polymer ?
#
loop_
_entity_poly.entity_id
_entity_poly.type
_entity_poly.pdbx_seq_one_letter_code
_entity_poly.pdbx_strand_id
1 'polypeptide(L)'
;MDENTTYQFSNFGIEEPLSGGIVNKENIDLMLVPGLIFSKSGYRIGFGKGYYDRFLEDFSGKTCGLAFAEQLNNDWQPENFDQPVSRVYTDTLERSFVYE
;
A
#
# COMPACT_ATOMS: atom_id res chain seq x y z
N MET A 1 18.29 0.77 3.45
CA MET A 1 18.37 1.22 2.04
C MET A 1 19.81 1.08 1.61
N ASP A 2 20.06 0.56 0.42
CA ASP A 2 21.41 0.51 -0.14
C ASP A 2 21.82 1.94 -0.52
N GLU A 3 22.86 2.44 0.13
CA GLU A 3 23.41 3.78 -0.05
C GLU A 3 23.97 4.03 -1.46
N ASN A 4 24.17 2.97 -2.24
CA ASN A 4 24.67 3.05 -3.61
C ASN A 4 23.56 2.97 -4.67
N THR A 5 22.29 2.84 -4.27
CA THR A 5 21.17 2.83 -5.21
C THR A 5 21.04 4.20 -5.88
N THR A 6 21.07 4.23 -7.21
CA THR A 6 20.80 5.44 -7.99
C THR A 6 19.30 5.54 -8.24
N TYR A 7 18.70 6.71 -8.06
CA TYR A 7 17.27 6.96 -8.26
C TYR A 7 17.02 7.94 -9.41
N GLN A 8 15.85 7.84 -10.03
CA GLN A 8 15.33 8.83 -10.99
C GLN A 8 13.91 9.22 -10.65
N PHE A 9 13.50 10.43 -11.02
CA PHE A 9 12.11 10.84 -10.90
C PHE A 9 11.26 10.24 -12.01
N SER A 10 10.15 9.61 -11.63
CA SER A 10 9.08 9.23 -12.54
C SER A 10 8.29 10.45 -13.03
N ASN A 11 7.40 10.25 -14.01
CA ASN A 11 6.46 11.27 -14.45
C ASN A 11 5.49 11.75 -13.36
N PHE A 12 5.42 11.04 -12.22
CA PHE A 12 4.63 11.41 -11.06
C PHE A 12 5.44 12.19 -10.00
N GLY A 13 6.72 12.49 -10.27
CA GLY A 13 7.58 13.22 -9.34
C GLY A 13 8.02 12.38 -8.13
N ILE A 14 7.98 11.05 -8.23
CA ILE A 14 8.42 10.11 -7.19
C ILE A 14 9.73 9.48 -7.64
N GLU A 15 10.69 9.33 -6.72
CA GLU A 15 11.94 8.62 -6.96
C GLU A 15 11.73 7.11 -7.13
N GLU A 16 12.24 6.56 -8.22
CA GLU A 16 12.26 5.14 -8.54
C GLU A 16 13.70 4.66 -8.70
N PRO A 17 14.06 3.46 -8.20
CA PRO A 17 15.40 2.93 -8.36
C PRO A 17 15.71 2.65 -9.83
N LEU A 18 16.84 3.15 -10.32
CA LEU A 18 17.34 2.94 -11.69
C LEU A 18 18.02 1.59 -11.88
N SER A 19 18.59 1.07 -10.80
CA SER A 19 19.38 -0.14 -10.78
C SER A 19 19.08 -0.93 -9.51
N GLY A 20 19.26 -2.25 -9.59
CA GLY A 20 18.96 -3.18 -8.52
C GLY A 20 18.50 -4.53 -9.06
N GLY A 21 18.52 -5.55 -8.19
CA GLY A 21 17.92 -6.84 -8.52
C GLY A 21 16.40 -6.75 -8.48
N ILE A 22 15.73 -7.34 -9.47
CA ILE A 22 14.28 -7.56 -9.41
C ILE A 22 14.02 -8.57 -8.28
N VAL A 23 13.18 -8.17 -7.33
CA VAL A 23 12.74 -9.04 -6.24
C VAL A 23 11.40 -9.66 -6.62
N ASN A 24 11.35 -10.99 -6.66
CA ASN A 24 10.09 -11.71 -6.89
C ASN A 24 9.13 -11.50 -5.70
N LYS A 25 7.82 -11.57 -5.96
CA LYS A 25 6.77 -11.32 -4.96
C LYS A 25 6.91 -12.22 -3.74
N GLU A 26 7.30 -13.48 -3.94
CA GLU A 26 7.44 -14.49 -2.87
C GLU A 26 8.57 -14.16 -1.89
N ASN A 27 9.48 -13.27 -2.26
CA ASN A 27 10.60 -12.82 -1.43
C ASN A 27 10.31 -11.51 -0.67
N ILE A 28 9.07 -10.99 -0.74
CA ILE A 28 8.66 -9.78 -0.03
C ILE A 28 7.85 -10.19 1.20
N ASP A 29 8.46 -10.10 2.39
CA ASP A 29 7.80 -10.47 3.64
C ASP A 29 6.67 -9.51 4.04
N LEU A 30 6.85 -8.22 3.75
CA LEU A 30 5.93 -7.13 4.12
C LEU A 30 5.90 -6.05 3.05
N MET A 31 4.70 -5.62 2.67
CA MET A 31 4.46 -4.48 1.81
C MET A 31 3.73 -3.35 2.55
N LEU A 32 4.34 -2.16 2.54
CA LEU A 32 3.66 -0.92 2.90
C LEU A 32 2.89 -0.41 1.69
N VAL A 33 1.57 -0.45 1.76
CA VAL A 33 0.70 -0.07 0.64
C VAL A 33 0.21 1.37 0.87
N PRO A 34 0.51 2.31 -0.04
CA PRO A 34 0.08 3.70 0.08
C PRO A 34 -1.40 3.88 -0.29
N GLY A 35 -2.04 4.89 0.31
CA GLY A 35 -3.42 5.26 0.05
C GLY A 35 -3.74 6.68 0.55
N LEU A 36 -4.74 7.30 -0.07
CA LEU A 36 -5.27 8.61 0.32
C LEU A 36 -6.29 8.46 1.46
N ILE A 37 -7.18 7.48 1.34
CA ILE A 37 -8.21 7.14 2.32
C ILE A 37 -8.16 5.63 2.55
N PHE A 38 -8.35 5.20 3.79
CA PHE A 38 -8.48 3.79 4.16
C PHE A 38 -9.82 3.54 4.87
N SER A 39 -10.41 2.40 4.58
CA SER A 39 -11.59 1.88 5.27
C SER A 39 -11.18 1.04 6.48
N LYS A 40 -12.16 0.78 7.36
CA LYS A 40 -12.09 -0.21 8.44
C LYS A 40 -12.20 -1.65 7.95
N SER A 41 -12.08 -1.92 6.65
CA SER A 41 -11.95 -3.28 6.12
C SER A 41 -10.68 -3.42 5.29
N GLY A 42 -9.74 -2.47 5.39
CA GLY A 42 -8.46 -2.52 4.68
C GLY A 42 -8.51 -2.03 3.22
N TYR A 43 -9.69 -1.81 2.64
CA TYR A 43 -9.81 -1.15 1.34
C TYR A 43 -9.30 0.28 1.39
N ARG A 44 -8.78 0.78 0.27
CA ARG A 44 -8.21 2.12 0.17
C ARG A 44 -8.61 2.83 -1.12
N ILE A 45 -8.69 4.15 -1.08
CA ILE A 45 -8.67 5.00 -2.27
C ILE A 45 -7.22 5.35 -2.57
N GLY A 46 -6.69 4.87 -3.69
CA GLY A 46 -5.34 5.17 -4.15
C GLY A 46 -5.26 6.42 -5.03
N PHE A 47 -4.15 6.57 -5.76
CA PHE A 47 -3.91 7.72 -6.66
C PHE A 47 -4.49 7.53 -8.08
N GLY A 48 -5.40 6.56 -8.28
CA GLY A 48 -6.22 6.45 -9.49
C GLY A 48 -5.66 5.63 -10.66
N LYS A 49 -4.54 4.89 -10.50
CA LYS A 49 -3.97 4.03 -11.57
C LYS A 49 -4.06 2.52 -11.31
N GLY A 50 -4.62 2.10 -10.18
CA GLY A 50 -4.79 0.68 -9.83
C GLY A 50 -3.49 -0.14 -9.87
N TYR A 51 -2.32 0.48 -9.59
CA TYR A 51 -1.04 -0.24 -9.58
C TYR A 51 -1.02 -1.28 -8.48
N TYR A 52 -1.40 -0.88 -7.27
CA TYR A 52 -1.40 -1.77 -6.11
C TYR A 52 -2.54 -2.79 -6.16
N ASP A 53 -3.71 -2.47 -6.69
CA ASP A 53 -4.81 -3.46 -6.81
C ASP A 53 -4.40 -4.62 -7.72
N ARG A 54 -3.75 -4.33 -8.85
CA ARG A 54 -3.16 -5.34 -9.74
C ARG A 54 -1.98 -6.08 -9.11
N PHE A 55 -1.18 -5.41 -8.30
CA PHE A 55 -0.04 -6.05 -7.65
C PHE A 55 -0.49 -7.02 -6.55
N LEU A 56 -1.55 -6.65 -5.81
CA LEU A 56 -2.05 -7.36 -4.65
C LEU A 56 -2.91 -8.58 -4.99
N GLU A 57 -3.47 -8.65 -6.19
CA GLU A 57 -4.36 -9.74 -6.65
C GLU A 57 -3.77 -11.15 -6.44
N ASP A 58 -2.45 -11.30 -6.61
CA ASP A 58 -1.67 -12.54 -6.46
C ASP A 58 -0.55 -12.40 -5.42
N PHE A 59 -0.59 -11.36 -4.57
CA PHE A 59 0.42 -11.15 -3.53
C PHE A 59 0.06 -11.92 -2.25
N SER A 60 0.93 -12.81 -1.81
CA SER A 60 0.72 -13.66 -0.62
C SER A 60 1.46 -13.19 0.64
N GLY A 61 2.31 -12.17 0.53
CA GLY A 61 3.03 -11.59 1.66
C GLY A 61 2.12 -10.73 2.56
N LYS A 62 2.67 -10.26 3.69
CA LYS A 62 1.90 -9.39 4.60
C LYS A 62 1.74 -8.00 3.99
N THR A 63 0.59 -7.38 4.17
CA THR A 63 0.34 -6.00 3.71
C THR A 63 -0.12 -5.13 4.86
N CYS A 64 0.35 -3.88 4.88
CA CYS A 64 -0.28 -2.88 5.73
C CYS A 64 -0.27 -1.47 5.12
N GLY A 65 -1.28 -0.69 5.49
CA GLY A 65 -1.34 0.75 5.25
C GLY A 65 -0.88 1.53 6.48
N LEU A 66 -0.25 2.67 6.24
CA LEU A 66 0.02 3.68 7.25
C LEU A 66 -0.84 4.90 6.90
N ALA A 67 -1.62 5.39 7.85
CA ALA A 67 -2.58 6.46 7.62
C ALA A 67 -2.75 7.33 8.86
N PHE A 68 -3.01 8.62 8.68
CA PHE A 68 -3.52 9.44 9.79
C PHE A 68 -4.97 9.05 10.13
N ALA A 69 -5.40 9.31 11.37
CA ALA A 69 -6.78 9.05 11.79
C ALA A 69 -7.84 9.72 10.89
N GLU A 70 -7.53 10.89 10.32
CA GLU A 70 -8.37 11.65 9.39
C GLU A 70 -8.48 11.00 8.00
N GLN A 71 -7.52 10.13 7.65
CA GLN A 71 -7.57 9.35 6.42
C GLN A 71 -8.42 8.08 6.56
N LEU A 72 -9.00 7.82 7.75
CA LEU A 72 -9.96 6.74 7.93
C LEU A 72 -11.37 7.19 7.56
N ASN A 73 -11.96 6.58 6.53
CA ASN A 73 -13.32 6.88 6.09
C ASN A 73 -13.98 5.62 5.50
N ASN A 74 -15.27 5.41 5.79
CA ASN A 74 -16.07 4.26 5.33
C ASN A 74 -17.30 4.68 4.51
N ASP A 75 -17.40 5.97 4.17
CA ASP A 75 -18.50 6.55 3.40
C ASP A 75 -18.22 6.46 1.89
N TRP A 76 -17.86 5.25 1.45
CA TRP A 76 -17.60 4.88 0.07
C TRP A 76 -17.62 3.36 -0.04
N GLN A 77 -17.72 2.85 -1.27
CA GLN A 77 -17.75 1.41 -1.53
C GLN A 77 -16.59 1.02 -2.44
N PRO A 78 -15.84 -0.05 -2.12
CA PRO A 78 -14.83 -0.58 -3.02
C PRO A 78 -15.47 -1.19 -4.27
N GLU A 79 -14.70 -1.20 -5.35
CA GLU A 79 -15.04 -1.92 -6.58
C GLU A 79 -14.61 -3.39 -6.49
N ASN A 80 -15.15 -4.26 -7.36
CA ASN A 80 -14.91 -5.70 -7.31
C ASN A 80 -13.44 -6.10 -7.52
N PHE A 81 -12.64 -5.23 -8.12
CA PHE A 81 -11.22 -5.46 -8.37
C PHE A 81 -10.31 -4.84 -7.30
N ASP A 82 -10.86 -4.09 -6.35
CA ASP A 82 -10.07 -3.47 -5.29
C ASP A 82 -9.59 -4.54 -4.31
N GLN A 83 -8.31 -4.48 -3.97
CA GLN A 83 -7.70 -5.42 -3.03
C GLN A 83 -7.48 -4.75 -1.67
N PRO A 84 -8.00 -5.31 -0.56
CA PRO A 84 -7.77 -4.76 0.77
C PRO A 84 -6.34 -5.04 1.26
N VAL A 85 -5.83 -4.20 2.16
CA VAL A 85 -4.64 -4.55 2.96
C VAL A 85 -5.04 -5.33 4.21
N SER A 86 -4.15 -6.19 4.70
CA SER A 86 -4.39 -7.00 5.90
C SER A 86 -4.46 -6.16 7.19
N ARG A 87 -3.83 -4.98 7.22
CA ARG A 87 -3.84 -4.11 8.40
C ARG A 87 -3.67 -2.64 8.05
N VAL A 88 -4.31 -1.75 8.81
CA VAL A 88 -4.04 -0.31 8.75
C VAL A 88 -3.57 0.14 10.14
N TYR A 89 -2.44 0.85 10.17
CA TYR A 89 -1.92 1.49 11.37
C TYR A 89 -2.14 2.99 11.30
N THR A 90 -2.54 3.55 12.43
CA THR A 90 -2.75 4.98 12.60
C THR A 90 -1.79 5.60 13.58
N ASP A 91 -1.64 6.92 13.48
CA ASP A 91 -0.91 7.76 14.43
C ASP A 91 -1.59 7.82 15.82
N THR A 92 -2.80 7.28 15.95
CA THR A 92 -3.53 7.11 17.20
C THR A 92 -3.64 5.63 17.60
N LEU A 93 -3.50 5.33 18.90
CA LEU A 93 -3.53 3.97 19.45
C LEU A 93 -4.91 3.29 19.36
N GLU A 94 -5.99 4.07 19.20
CA GLU A 94 -7.36 3.56 19.30
C GLU A 94 -7.86 2.81 18.05
N ARG A 95 -7.10 2.73 16.95
CA ARG A 95 -7.65 2.35 15.64
C ARG A 95 -6.77 1.47 14.74
N SER A 96 -5.93 0.63 15.32
CA SER A 96 -5.26 -0.43 14.54
C SER A 96 -6.18 -1.64 14.37
N PHE A 97 -6.58 -1.94 13.13
CA PHE A 97 -7.47 -3.07 12.82
C PHE A 97 -6.71 -4.19 12.09
N VAL A 98 -6.87 -5.43 12.53
CA VAL A 98 -6.33 -6.63 11.87
C VAL A 98 -7.46 -7.28 11.08
N TYR A 99 -7.23 -7.60 9.82
CA TYR A 99 -8.15 -8.37 8.98
C TYR A 99 -7.48 -9.70 8.65
N GLU A 100 -8.13 -10.80 9.01
CA GLU A 100 -7.73 -12.18 8.68
C GLU A 100 -8.23 -12.57 7.28
#